data_AF-A0A532DKE1-F1
#
_entry.id   AF-A0A532DKE1-F1
#
_cell.length_a   1.000
_cell.length_b   1.000
_cell.length_c   1.000
_cell.angle_alpha   90.00
_cell.angle_beta   90.00
_cell.angle_gamma   90.00
#
_symmetry.space_group_name_H-M   'P 1'
#
loop_
_entity.id
_entity.type
_entity.pdbx_description
1 polymer ?
#
loop_
_entity_poly.entity_id
_entity_poly.type
_entity_poly.pdbx_seq_one_letter_code
_entity_poly.pdbx_strand_id
1 'polypeptide(L)'
;MGQATTCARHQPLSIGPAAAPQEKRVSPGDSAQSPRTGRGMVWLGTAALAWLAWVVAQGKYYTPRSGVGFYLGVVGTLMMVALLAYPLRKYVRGMQRWGPVKHWFRVHMILGVLSPILVLLHSTFHVRSPNAAVALGSMLLVVGSGLVGRFVYTKIHYGLYGSRASLEKIREECSGQAGAIKGQLQRMPTIEAWRQEFEREALRRDRSVLGGLWHFLSLGMRRRLLDSRCRRSLRRLMGRRTLPRGAVHLREIEASVSAYLREVQGVAQFSSYERLFSLWHVLHVPLIYLLAASTIFHVIAVYIY
;
A
#
# COMPACT_ATOMS: atom_id res chain seq x y z
N MET A 1 -5.87 8.46 89.11
CA MET A 1 -6.00 9.22 87.83
C MET A 1 -6.08 8.16 86.74
N GLY A 2 -7.27 7.70 86.33
CA GLY A 2 -8.07 8.28 85.24
C GLY A 2 -7.35 8.05 83.90
N GLN A 3 -7.85 7.36 82.87
CA GLN A 3 -9.21 7.20 82.33
C GLN A 3 -9.22 5.93 81.43
N ALA A 4 -10.22 5.06 81.55
CA ALA A 4 -11.35 4.90 80.62
C ALA A 4 -11.06 4.18 79.29
N THR A 5 -11.31 2.88 79.33
CA THR A 5 -11.58 1.95 78.23
C THR A 5 -12.70 2.49 77.33
N THR A 6 -12.44 2.73 76.04
CA THR A 6 -13.49 2.98 75.03
C THR A 6 -13.48 1.87 73.99
N CYS A 7 -14.57 1.12 74.00
CA CYS A 7 -14.90 0.05 73.08
C CYS A 7 -15.32 0.65 71.73
N ALA A 8 -14.50 0.53 70.68
CA ALA A 8 -14.87 0.93 69.33
C ALA A 8 -15.68 -0.19 68.66
N ARG A 9 -16.95 0.12 68.42
CA ARG A 9 -18.00 -0.69 67.83
C ARG A 9 -17.69 -0.97 66.35
N HIS A 10 -17.64 -2.24 65.96
CA HIS A 10 -17.65 -2.67 64.57
C HIS A 10 -18.92 -2.18 63.86
N GLN A 11 -18.74 -1.43 62.78
CA GLN A 11 -19.81 -1.02 61.87
C GLN A 11 -19.74 -1.92 60.62
N PRO A 12 -20.79 -2.66 60.26
CA PRO A 12 -20.78 -3.47 59.06
C PRO A 12 -20.90 -2.57 57.82
N LEU A 13 -19.93 -2.67 56.92
CA LEU A 13 -19.96 -2.06 55.59
C LEU A 13 -21.16 -2.60 54.81
N SER A 14 -22.16 -1.74 54.59
CA SER A 14 -23.29 -2.00 53.71
C SER A 14 -22.78 -2.08 52.27
N ILE A 15 -22.79 -3.29 51.68
CA ILE A 15 -22.57 -3.49 50.25
C ILE A 15 -23.84 -3.04 49.54
N GLY A 16 -23.82 -1.82 49.00
CA GLY A 16 -24.84 -1.36 48.05
C GLY A 16 -24.76 -2.16 46.75
N PRO A 17 -25.88 -2.33 46.01
CA PRO A 17 -25.89 -3.14 44.80
C PRO A 17 -24.96 -2.53 43.74
N ALA A 18 -24.10 -3.39 43.19
CA ALA A 18 -23.17 -3.06 42.12
C ALA A 18 -23.94 -2.48 40.92
N ALA A 19 -23.62 -1.24 40.55
CA ALA A 19 -24.11 -0.62 39.33
C ALA A 19 -23.66 -1.46 38.13
N ALA A 20 -24.64 -1.96 37.36
CA ALA A 20 -24.40 -2.66 36.11
C ALA A 20 -23.63 -1.76 35.13
N PRO A 21 -22.69 -2.29 34.33
CA PRO A 21 -21.99 -1.51 33.33
C PRO A 21 -23.01 -1.01 32.29
N GLN A 22 -23.14 0.31 32.17
CA GLN A 22 -23.96 0.92 31.13
C GLN A 22 -23.38 0.59 29.75
N GLU A 23 -24.04 -0.34 29.06
CA GLU A 23 -23.84 -0.61 27.65
C GLU A 23 -24.25 0.63 26.85
N LYS A 24 -23.25 1.38 26.38
CA LYS A 24 -23.43 2.53 25.51
C LYS A 24 -24.04 2.03 24.18
N ARG A 25 -25.37 2.08 24.06
CA ARG A 25 -26.08 1.85 22.78
C ARG A 25 -25.52 2.83 21.76
N VAL A 26 -24.73 2.31 20.83
CA VAL A 26 -24.34 3.02 19.61
C VAL A 26 -25.61 3.12 18.76
N SER A 27 -26.18 4.32 18.69
CA SER A 27 -27.27 4.63 17.76
C SER A 27 -26.82 4.34 16.31
N PRO A 28 -27.62 3.63 15.51
CA PRO A 28 -27.30 3.38 14.10
C PRO A 28 -27.62 4.63 13.29
N GLY A 29 -26.74 5.63 13.35
CA GLY A 29 -26.95 6.93 12.69
C GLY A 29 -25.70 7.52 12.03
N ASP A 30 -24.50 7.20 12.49
CA ASP A 30 -23.27 7.80 11.99
C ASP A 30 -22.47 6.85 11.11
N SER A 31 -23.10 6.31 10.06
CA SER A 31 -22.34 5.81 8.91
C SER A 31 -21.81 7.03 8.15
N ALA A 32 -20.60 7.43 8.52
CA ALA A 32 -19.77 8.46 7.90
C ALA A 32 -20.01 8.55 6.38
N GLN A 33 -20.78 9.56 5.97
CA GLN A 33 -20.81 10.01 4.59
C GLN A 33 -19.45 10.62 4.30
N SER A 34 -18.53 9.85 3.69
CA SER A 34 -17.33 10.44 3.11
C SER A 34 -17.77 11.51 2.10
N PRO A 35 -17.29 12.76 2.17
CA PRO A 35 -17.79 13.81 1.29
C PRO A 35 -17.45 13.47 -0.16
N ARG A 36 -18.49 13.14 -0.95
CA ARG A 36 -18.42 12.95 -2.41
C ARG A 36 -17.82 14.17 -3.12
N THR A 37 -17.87 15.34 -2.49
CA THR A 37 -17.34 16.63 -2.90
C THR A 37 -15.83 16.61 -3.18
N GLY A 38 -15.05 15.84 -2.42
CA GLY A 38 -13.60 15.75 -2.61
C GLY A 38 -13.18 15.03 -3.89
N ARG A 39 -13.98 14.07 -4.38
CA ARG A 39 -13.70 13.37 -5.64
C ARG A 39 -13.97 14.24 -6.85
N GLY A 40 -15.04 15.06 -6.83
CA GLY A 40 -15.38 15.98 -7.92
C GLY A 40 -14.31 17.04 -8.17
N MET A 41 -13.79 17.67 -7.11
CA MET A 41 -12.69 18.66 -7.22
C MET A 41 -11.40 18.06 -7.79
N VAL A 42 -11.07 16.81 -7.45
CA VAL A 42 -9.90 16.13 -8.00
C VAL A 42 -10.07 15.91 -9.51
N TRP A 43 -11.23 15.41 -9.94
CA TRP A 43 -11.50 15.20 -11.37
C TRP A 43 -11.53 16.51 -12.16
N LEU A 44 -12.14 17.56 -11.61
CA LEU A 44 -12.14 18.90 -12.21
C LEU A 44 -10.72 19.47 -12.32
N GLY A 45 -9.91 19.34 -11.27
CA GLY A 45 -8.51 19.76 -11.29
C GLY A 45 -7.69 18.99 -12.33
N THR A 46 -7.88 17.68 -12.45
CA THR A 46 -7.20 16.88 -13.48
C THR A 46 -7.66 17.23 -14.89
N ALA A 47 -8.95 17.51 -15.09
CA ALA A 47 -9.49 17.93 -16.38
C ALA A 47 -8.97 19.32 -16.78
N ALA A 48 -8.87 20.26 -15.84
CA ALA A 48 -8.30 21.58 -16.06
C ALA A 48 -6.81 21.50 -16.43
N LEU A 49 -6.02 20.66 -15.74
CA LEU A 49 -4.62 20.44 -16.09
C LEU A 49 -4.46 19.78 -17.47
N ALA A 50 -5.30 18.80 -17.80
CA ALA A 50 -5.31 18.17 -19.11
C ALA A 50 -5.69 19.15 -20.23
N TRP A 51 -6.68 20.02 -19.98
CA TRP A 51 -7.05 21.07 -20.93
C TRP A 51 -5.93 22.09 -21.11
N LEU A 52 -5.30 22.55 -20.02
CA LEU A 52 -4.14 23.44 -20.10
C LEU A 52 -2.99 22.81 -20.89
N ALA A 53 -2.69 21.53 -20.64
CA ALA A 53 -1.69 20.78 -21.40
C ALA A 53 -2.04 20.69 -22.89
N TRP A 54 -3.32 20.43 -23.22
CA TRP A 54 -3.81 20.39 -24.59
C TRP A 54 -3.69 21.74 -25.30
N VAL A 55 -4.06 22.84 -24.62
CA VAL A 55 -3.94 24.20 -25.13
C VAL A 55 -2.49 24.56 -25.40
N VAL A 56 -1.58 24.24 -24.47
CA VAL A 56 -0.15 24.47 -24.65
C VAL A 56 0.44 23.59 -25.77
N ALA A 57 -0.04 22.35 -25.92
CA ALA A 57 0.43 21.46 -26.99
C ALA A 57 -0.01 21.93 -28.39
N GLN A 58 -1.24 22.45 -28.53
CA GLN A 58 -1.80 22.93 -29.79
C GLN A 58 -1.40 24.38 -30.12
N GLY A 59 -1.20 25.21 -29.10
CA GLY A 59 -0.97 26.63 -29.25
C GLY A 59 0.50 27.00 -29.41
N LYS A 60 0.80 27.84 -30.42
CA LYS A 60 2.13 28.43 -30.63
C LYS A 60 2.40 29.62 -29.69
N TYR A 61 2.00 29.53 -28.41
CA TYR A 61 2.05 30.66 -27.48
C TYR A 61 3.48 31.09 -27.13
N TYR A 62 4.40 30.13 -27.03
CA TYR A 62 5.81 30.40 -26.73
C TYR A 62 6.70 29.26 -27.25
N THR A 63 7.99 29.55 -27.45
CA THR A 63 8.99 28.57 -27.87
C THR A 63 9.92 28.22 -26.69
N PRO A 64 10.60 27.07 -26.70
CA PRO A 64 11.57 26.73 -25.65
C PRO A 64 12.69 27.78 -25.46
N ARG A 65 13.00 28.54 -26.53
CA ARG A 65 14.02 29.60 -26.56
C ARG A 65 13.47 30.98 -26.15
N SER A 66 12.16 31.16 -26.06
CA SER A 66 11.55 32.37 -25.49
C SER A 66 11.82 32.46 -23.97
N GLY A 67 11.72 33.66 -23.39
CA GLY A 67 11.97 33.85 -21.95
C GLY A 67 11.13 32.92 -21.06
N VAL A 68 9.84 32.76 -21.37
CA VAL A 68 8.94 31.86 -20.63
C VAL A 68 9.40 30.41 -20.74
N GLY A 69 9.68 29.94 -21.96
CA GLY A 69 10.21 28.60 -22.20
C GLY A 69 11.49 28.35 -21.41
N PHE A 70 12.46 29.27 -21.50
CA PHE A 70 13.73 29.18 -20.81
C PHE A 70 13.56 29.02 -19.29
N TYR A 71 12.78 29.88 -18.64
CA TYR A 71 12.56 29.80 -17.19
C TYR A 71 11.85 28.51 -16.77
N LEU A 72 10.90 28.01 -17.56
CA LEU A 72 10.26 26.71 -17.30
C LEU A 72 11.29 25.56 -17.31
N GLY A 73 12.23 25.59 -18.26
CA GLY A 73 13.32 24.61 -18.35
C GLY A 73 14.28 24.71 -17.16
N VAL A 74 14.69 25.92 -16.79
CA VAL A 74 15.58 26.17 -15.64
C VAL A 74 14.93 25.72 -14.33
N VAL A 75 13.71 26.18 -14.03
CA VAL A 75 13.00 25.80 -12.80
C VAL A 75 12.74 24.29 -12.77
N GLY A 76 12.29 23.70 -13.88
CA GLY A 76 12.09 22.25 -14.00
C GLY A 76 13.36 21.45 -13.72
N THR A 77 14.50 21.88 -14.25
CA THR A 77 15.81 21.25 -14.04
C THR A 77 16.30 21.42 -12.61
N LEU A 78 16.17 22.60 -12.02
CA LEU A 78 16.51 22.85 -10.61
C LEU A 78 15.70 21.96 -9.67
N MET A 79 14.40 21.80 -9.94
CA MET A 79 13.55 20.87 -9.19
C MET A 79 14.00 19.42 -9.37
N MET A 80 14.45 19.03 -10.57
CA MET A 80 14.99 17.70 -10.84
C MET A 80 16.28 17.44 -10.05
N VAL A 81 17.18 18.42 -9.98
CA VAL A 81 18.40 18.35 -9.15
C VAL A 81 18.05 18.24 -7.67
N ALA A 82 17.06 19.00 -7.21
CA ALA A 82 16.58 18.94 -5.83
C ALA A 82 16.02 17.56 -5.43
N LEU A 83 15.62 16.70 -6.39
CA LEU A 83 15.22 15.31 -6.11
C LEU A 83 16.36 14.49 -5.48
N LEU A 84 17.61 14.83 -5.81
CA LEU A 84 18.80 14.17 -5.28
C LEU A 84 19.04 14.48 -3.80
N ALA A 85 18.39 15.51 -3.24
CA ALA A 85 18.46 15.80 -1.82
C ALA A 85 17.92 14.65 -0.96
N TYR A 86 16.94 13.88 -1.45
CA TYR A 86 16.41 12.71 -0.75
C TYR A 86 17.45 11.59 -0.56
N PRO A 87 18.08 11.03 -1.62
CA PRO A 87 19.14 10.05 -1.42
C PRO A 87 20.34 10.66 -0.69
N LEU A 88 20.69 11.92 -0.97
CA LEU A 88 21.81 12.58 -0.29
C LEU A 88 21.60 12.67 1.22
N ARG A 89 20.37 12.96 1.68
CA ARG A 89 20.00 12.92 3.11
C ARG A 89 20.25 11.56 3.77
N LYS A 90 20.17 10.47 3.01
CA LYS A 90 20.40 9.11 3.52
C LYS A 90 21.89 8.83 3.69
N TYR A 91 22.73 9.29 2.76
CA TYR A 91 24.17 8.97 2.72
C TYR A 91 25.07 10.00 3.42
N VAL A 92 24.67 11.28 3.48
CA VAL A 92 25.48 12.35 4.08
C VAL A 92 25.15 12.53 5.56
N ARG A 93 26.14 12.28 6.43
CA ARG A 93 26.02 12.35 7.90
C ARG A 93 25.46 13.69 8.40
N GLY A 94 25.81 14.81 7.77
CA GLY A 94 25.31 16.15 8.14
C GLY A 94 23.81 16.34 7.90
N MET A 95 23.30 15.88 6.74
CA MET A 95 21.87 16.01 6.39
C MET A 95 20.97 15.02 7.13
N GLN A 96 21.52 13.96 7.73
CA GLN A 96 20.73 13.01 8.54
C GLN A 96 20.03 13.69 9.73
N ARG A 97 20.55 14.84 10.19
CA ARG A 97 19.98 15.66 11.27
C ARG A 97 18.82 16.56 10.81
N TRP A 98 18.60 16.72 9.51
CA TRP A 98 17.61 17.67 8.95
C TRP A 98 16.18 17.11 8.95
N GLY A 99 15.75 16.60 10.11
CA GLY A 99 14.39 16.14 10.34
C GLY A 99 14.02 14.77 9.77
N PRO A 100 12.73 14.39 9.87
CA PRO A 100 12.26 13.04 9.57
C PRO A 100 12.28 12.71 8.06
N VAL A 101 12.72 11.50 7.71
CA VAL A 101 12.79 11.00 6.31
C VAL A 101 11.46 11.10 5.56
N LYS A 102 10.34 10.94 6.28
CA LYS A 102 8.98 11.01 5.71
C LYS A 102 8.70 12.31 4.96
N HIS A 103 9.23 13.45 5.44
CA HIS A 103 9.04 14.75 4.79
C HIS A 103 9.86 14.85 3.51
N TRP A 104 11.13 14.45 3.55
CA TRP A 104 12.00 14.39 2.37
C TRP A 104 11.44 13.48 1.28
N PHE A 105 10.90 12.32 1.66
CA PHE A 105 10.22 11.44 0.71
C PHE A 105 8.98 12.09 0.10
N ARG A 106 8.18 12.82 0.90
CA ARG A 106 7.02 13.56 0.38
C ARG A 106 7.44 14.65 -0.62
N VAL A 107 8.46 15.43 -0.29
CA VAL A 107 9.01 16.47 -1.18
C VAL A 107 9.54 15.85 -2.47
N HIS A 108 10.30 14.75 -2.39
CA HIS A 108 10.78 14.01 -3.56
C HIS A 108 9.62 13.57 -4.47
N MET A 109 8.53 13.05 -3.90
CA MET A 109 7.35 12.67 -4.69
C MET A 109 6.66 13.86 -5.36
N ILE A 110 6.56 15.01 -4.67
CA ILE A 110 5.94 16.23 -5.23
C ILE A 110 6.80 16.79 -6.36
N LEU A 111 8.09 16.98 -6.11
CA LEU A 111 9.04 17.46 -7.10
C LEU A 111 9.14 16.50 -8.30
N GLY A 112 9.04 15.18 -8.05
CA GLY A 112 9.14 14.16 -9.08
C GLY A 112 7.95 14.14 -10.04
N VAL A 113 6.84 14.81 -9.69
CA VAL A 113 5.70 15.03 -10.58
C VAL A 113 5.74 16.43 -11.19
N LEU A 114 6.02 17.46 -10.38
CA LEU A 114 6.04 18.85 -10.85
C LEU A 114 7.18 19.14 -11.83
N SER A 115 8.38 18.63 -11.59
CA SER A 115 9.54 18.86 -12.48
C SER A 115 9.27 18.36 -13.91
N PRO A 116 8.81 17.11 -14.13
CA PRO A 116 8.44 16.65 -15.48
C PRO A 116 7.35 17.47 -16.16
N ILE A 117 6.36 17.96 -15.41
CA ILE A 117 5.32 18.84 -15.96
C ILE A 117 5.95 20.12 -16.50
N LEU A 118 6.83 20.77 -15.74
CA LEU A 118 7.53 21.97 -16.18
C LEU A 118 8.42 21.70 -17.40
N VAL A 119 9.12 20.56 -17.45
CA VAL A 119 9.95 20.16 -18.59
C VAL A 119 9.12 19.87 -19.85
N LEU A 120 7.95 19.23 -19.70
CA LEU A 120 7.01 19.04 -20.80
C LEU A 120 6.48 20.37 -21.35
N LEU A 121 6.14 21.30 -20.45
CA LEU A 121 5.72 22.65 -20.82
C LEU A 121 6.85 23.46 -21.47
N HIS A 122 8.10 23.32 -21.01
CA HIS A 122 9.29 23.92 -21.62
C HIS A 122 9.46 23.48 -23.07
N SER A 123 9.30 22.18 -23.34
CA SER A 123 9.42 21.63 -24.71
C SER A 123 8.20 21.89 -25.60
N THR A 124 7.12 22.43 -25.02
CA THR A 124 5.81 22.58 -25.69
C THR A 124 5.31 21.23 -26.23
N PHE A 125 5.63 20.12 -25.55
CA PHE A 125 5.36 18.74 -25.99
C PHE A 125 6.02 18.32 -27.33
N HIS A 126 7.02 19.07 -27.81
CA HIS A 126 7.70 18.77 -29.07
C HIS A 126 9.17 18.41 -28.83
N VAL A 127 9.59 17.30 -29.43
CA VAL A 127 10.99 16.85 -29.43
C VAL A 127 11.67 17.35 -30.70
N ARG A 128 12.65 18.26 -30.55
CA ARG A 128 13.31 18.93 -31.69
C ARG A 128 14.73 18.42 -31.97
N SER A 129 15.29 17.55 -31.13
CA SER A 129 16.61 16.97 -31.35
C SER A 129 16.73 15.56 -30.73
N PRO A 130 17.65 14.71 -31.22
CA PRO A 130 17.87 13.38 -30.66
C PRO A 130 18.28 13.42 -29.19
N ASN A 131 19.12 14.39 -28.81
CA ASN A 131 19.52 14.61 -27.42
C ASN A 131 18.31 14.92 -26.52
N ALA A 132 17.44 15.84 -26.96
CA ALA A 132 16.19 16.13 -26.25
C ALA A 132 15.27 14.90 -26.15
N ALA A 133 15.26 14.03 -27.16
CA ALA A 133 14.50 12.78 -27.14
C ALA A 133 14.98 11.83 -26.03
N VAL A 134 16.30 11.67 -25.88
CA VAL A 134 16.88 10.81 -24.84
C VAL A 134 16.65 11.39 -23.44
N ALA A 135 16.81 12.70 -23.26
CA ALA A 135 16.52 13.37 -22.00
C ALA A 135 15.04 13.23 -21.61
N LEU A 136 14.11 13.48 -22.55
CA LEU A 136 12.67 13.31 -22.31
C LEU A 136 12.32 11.84 -22.03
N GLY A 137 12.83 10.91 -22.82
CA GLY A 137 12.56 9.48 -22.67
C GLY A 137 13.04 8.94 -21.32
N SER A 138 14.28 9.26 -20.93
CA SER A 138 14.82 8.87 -19.63
C SER A 138 14.04 9.50 -18.46
N MET A 139 13.60 10.75 -18.59
CA MET A 139 12.75 11.40 -17.59
C MET A 139 11.44 10.64 -17.40
N LEU A 140 10.74 10.31 -18.49
CA LEU A 140 9.48 9.56 -18.44
C LEU A 140 9.69 8.16 -17.84
N LEU A 141 10.79 7.48 -18.16
CA LEU A 141 11.13 6.18 -17.57
C LEU A 141 11.39 6.28 -16.06
N VAL A 142 12.10 7.31 -15.59
CA VAL A 142 12.34 7.55 -14.16
C VAL A 142 11.03 7.84 -13.43
N VAL A 143 10.16 8.69 -13.98
CA VAL A 143 8.86 9.02 -13.37
C VAL A 143 7.94 7.79 -13.33
N GLY A 144 7.85 7.07 -14.44
CA GLY A 144 7.06 5.85 -14.55
C GLY A 144 7.53 4.78 -13.57
N SER A 145 8.84 4.52 -13.51
CA SER A 145 9.41 3.60 -12.53
C SER A 145 9.22 4.10 -11.10
N GLY A 146 9.32 5.41 -10.82
CA GLY A 146 9.05 5.99 -9.50
C GLY A 146 7.59 5.76 -9.03
N LEU A 147 6.62 5.85 -9.94
CA LEU A 147 5.22 5.55 -9.65
C LEU A 147 5.01 4.07 -9.29
N VAL A 148 5.67 3.16 -10.02
CA VAL A 148 5.71 1.72 -9.68
C VAL A 148 6.33 1.51 -8.29
N GLY A 149 7.45 2.18 -8.00
CA GLY A 149 8.10 2.13 -6.69
C GLY A 149 7.17 2.56 -5.56
N ARG A 150 6.42 3.65 -5.74
CA ARG A 150 5.40 4.10 -4.76
C ARG A 150 4.30 3.08 -4.57
N PHE A 151 3.78 2.49 -5.65
CA PHE A 151 2.76 1.45 -5.55
C PHE A 151 3.25 0.27 -4.72
N VAL A 152 4.45 -0.23 -5.02
CA VAL A 152 5.08 -1.33 -4.27
C VAL A 152 5.31 -0.93 -2.80
N TYR A 153 5.86 0.26 -2.54
CA TYR A 153 6.10 0.76 -1.19
C TYR A 153 4.81 0.81 -0.34
N THR A 154 3.70 1.32 -0.90
CA THR A 154 2.43 1.38 -0.16
C THR A 154 1.89 -0.01 0.18
N LYS A 155 2.05 -0.99 -0.72
CA LYS A 155 1.61 -2.37 -0.47
C LYS A 155 2.46 -3.07 0.58
N ILE A 156 3.78 -2.85 0.55
CA ILE A 156 4.71 -3.37 1.56
C ILE A 156 4.38 -2.79 2.94
N HIS A 157 4.24 -1.47 3.05
CA HIS A 157 4.16 -0.84 4.38
C HIS A 157 2.76 -0.92 5.01
N TYR A 158 1.69 -0.70 4.24
CA TYR A 158 0.32 -0.71 4.77
C TYR A 158 -0.35 -2.08 4.73
N GLY A 159 0.02 -2.94 3.76
CA GLY A 159 -0.56 -4.27 3.63
C GLY A 159 0.05 -5.30 4.57
N LEU A 160 1.36 -5.23 4.81
CA LEU A 160 2.08 -6.27 5.55
C LEU A 160 1.81 -6.27 7.05
N TYR A 161 1.98 -5.13 7.72
CA TYR A 161 1.88 -5.06 9.18
C TYR A 161 0.47 -5.48 9.62
N GLY A 162 -0.55 -5.07 8.86
CA GLY A 162 -1.92 -5.54 9.04
C GLY A 162 -2.04 -7.05 8.84
N SER A 163 -1.57 -7.59 7.71
CA SER A 163 -1.74 -9.01 7.38
C SER A 163 -0.90 -9.98 8.22
N ARG A 164 0.25 -9.56 8.75
CA ARG A 164 1.05 -10.40 9.68
C ARG A 164 0.43 -10.41 11.07
N ALA A 165 0.05 -9.24 11.59
CA ALA A 165 -0.59 -9.15 12.90
C ALA A 165 -1.95 -9.85 12.92
N SER A 166 -2.74 -9.75 11.85
CA SER A 166 -3.99 -10.50 11.70
C SER A 166 -3.76 -12.01 11.60
N LEU A 167 -2.75 -12.47 10.85
CA LEU A 167 -2.44 -13.90 10.75
C LEU A 167 -2.01 -14.45 12.11
N GLU A 168 -1.12 -13.76 12.81
CA GLU A 168 -0.68 -14.11 14.16
C GLU A 168 -1.85 -14.15 15.14
N LYS A 169 -2.71 -13.13 15.12
CA LYS A 169 -3.94 -13.11 15.92
C LYS A 169 -4.89 -14.26 15.58
N ILE A 170 -5.12 -14.56 14.30
CA ILE A 170 -5.97 -15.69 13.88
C ILE A 170 -5.31 -17.01 14.31
N ARG A 171 -3.99 -17.12 14.26
CA ARG A 171 -3.25 -18.31 14.70
C ARG A 171 -3.34 -18.50 16.22
N GLU A 172 -3.21 -17.42 16.98
CA GLU A 172 -3.40 -17.40 18.43
C GLU A 172 -4.84 -17.72 18.82
N GLU A 173 -5.84 -17.08 18.20
CA GLU A 173 -7.26 -17.38 18.38
C GLU A 173 -7.58 -18.84 18.01
N CYS A 174 -7.03 -19.36 16.90
CA CYS A 174 -7.15 -20.77 16.54
C CYS A 174 -6.41 -21.71 17.50
N SER A 175 -5.36 -21.24 18.18
CA SER A 175 -4.62 -22.02 19.18
C SER A 175 -5.29 -22.00 20.57
N GLY A 176 -5.95 -20.91 20.94
CA GLY A 176 -6.72 -20.75 22.18
C GLY A 176 -8.13 -21.34 22.10
N GLN A 177 -8.82 -21.18 20.96
CA GLN A 177 -10.09 -21.85 20.64
C GLN A 177 -9.89 -23.26 20.04
N ALA A 178 -8.65 -23.77 20.09
CA ALA A 178 -8.23 -25.01 19.44
C ALA A 178 -9.09 -26.22 19.79
N GLY A 179 -9.62 -26.34 21.01
CA GLY A 179 -10.46 -27.49 21.37
C GLY A 179 -11.68 -27.66 20.45
N ALA A 180 -12.37 -26.55 20.15
CA ALA A 180 -13.64 -26.59 19.42
C ALA A 180 -13.45 -26.56 17.90
N ILE A 181 -12.62 -25.63 17.38
CA ILE A 181 -12.44 -25.43 15.94
C ILE A 181 -11.54 -26.52 15.34
N LYS A 182 -10.42 -26.87 15.99
CA LYS A 182 -9.56 -27.98 15.55
C LYS A 182 -10.31 -29.30 15.61
N GLY A 183 -11.12 -29.52 16.65
CA GLY A 183 -12.01 -30.68 16.76
C GLY A 183 -13.07 -30.75 15.65
N GLN A 184 -13.49 -29.61 15.08
CA GLN A 184 -14.38 -29.55 13.92
C GLN A 184 -13.64 -29.70 12.58
N LEU A 185 -12.47 -29.10 12.40
CA LEU A 185 -11.64 -29.29 11.19
C LEU A 185 -11.06 -30.70 11.09
N GLN A 186 -10.74 -31.35 12.22
CA GLN A 186 -10.33 -32.76 12.25
C GLN A 186 -11.44 -33.69 11.74
N ARG A 187 -12.72 -33.32 11.90
CA ARG A 187 -13.85 -34.05 11.29
C ARG A 187 -13.96 -33.84 9.77
N MET A 188 -13.20 -32.90 9.21
CA MET A 188 -13.14 -32.60 7.77
C MET A 188 -11.69 -32.62 7.26
N PRO A 189 -11.01 -33.78 7.26
CA PRO A 189 -9.58 -33.89 6.93
C PRO A 189 -9.24 -33.34 5.53
N THR A 190 -10.19 -33.38 4.60
CA THR A 190 -10.03 -32.85 3.24
C THR A 190 -9.81 -31.32 3.21
N ILE A 191 -10.50 -30.58 4.08
CA ILE A 191 -10.40 -29.11 4.13
C ILE A 191 -9.09 -28.69 4.79
N GLU A 192 -8.69 -29.40 5.85
CA GLU A 192 -7.41 -29.16 6.51
C GLU A 192 -6.23 -29.48 5.59
N ALA A 193 -6.29 -30.56 4.81
CA ALA A 193 -5.27 -30.88 3.81
C ALA A 193 -5.15 -29.79 2.73
N TRP A 194 -6.27 -29.26 2.24
CA TRP A 194 -6.27 -28.15 1.27
C TRP A 194 -5.71 -26.86 1.84
N ARG A 195 -6.00 -26.57 3.12
CA ARG A 195 -5.45 -25.41 3.84
C ARG A 195 -3.93 -25.49 3.93
N GLN A 196 -3.42 -26.64 4.38
CA GLN A 196 -1.98 -26.87 4.55
C GLN A 196 -1.23 -26.89 3.21
N GLU A 197 -1.83 -27.46 2.15
CA GLU A 197 -1.23 -27.48 0.83
C GLU A 197 -1.12 -26.06 0.24
N PHE A 198 -2.17 -25.25 0.38
CA PHE A 198 -2.13 -23.86 -0.06
C PHE A 198 -1.09 -23.04 0.70
N GLU A 199 -0.99 -23.25 2.03
CA GLU A 199 0.02 -22.59 2.85
C GLU A 199 1.44 -22.97 2.45
N ARG A 200 1.70 -24.28 2.25
CA ARG A 200 3.00 -24.76 1.77
C ARG A 200 3.35 -24.16 0.40
N GLU A 201 2.42 -24.21 -0.56
CA GLU A 201 2.65 -23.72 -1.91
C GLU A 201 2.81 -22.19 -1.98
N ALA A 202 2.10 -21.45 -1.12
CA ALA A 202 2.15 -19.98 -1.05
C ALA A 202 3.40 -19.46 -0.32
N LEU A 203 3.95 -20.22 0.64
CA LEU A 203 5.16 -19.86 1.39
C LEU A 203 6.46 -20.42 0.80
N ARG A 204 6.40 -21.16 -0.32
CA ARG A 204 7.59 -21.68 -1.01
C ARG A 204 8.52 -20.55 -1.45
N ARG A 205 9.71 -20.52 -0.85
CA ARG A 205 10.74 -19.49 -1.04
C ARG A 205 11.53 -19.62 -2.37
N ASP A 206 11.65 -20.79 -2.97
CA ASP A 206 12.48 -20.99 -4.17
C ASP A 206 11.70 -20.80 -5.47
N ARG A 207 11.57 -19.54 -5.94
CA ARG A 207 11.08 -19.26 -7.30
C ARG A 207 11.93 -18.22 -8.00
N SER A 208 12.14 -18.43 -9.30
CA SER A 208 12.72 -17.45 -10.24
C SER A 208 11.87 -16.17 -10.31
N VAL A 209 12.44 -15.08 -10.84
CA VAL A 209 11.79 -13.75 -10.88
C VAL A 209 10.48 -13.79 -11.68
N LEU A 210 10.49 -14.39 -12.89
CA LEU A 210 9.27 -14.62 -13.68
C LEU A 210 8.29 -15.55 -12.96
N GLY A 211 8.79 -16.61 -12.31
CA GLY A 211 7.99 -17.54 -11.53
C GLY A 211 7.28 -16.85 -10.36
N GLY A 212 7.91 -15.86 -9.71
CA GLY A 212 7.33 -15.05 -8.64
C GLY A 212 6.20 -14.12 -9.13
N LEU A 213 6.35 -13.53 -10.32
CA LEU A 213 5.32 -12.68 -10.93
C LEU A 213 4.09 -13.51 -11.34
N TRP A 214 4.31 -14.67 -11.97
CA TRP A 214 3.24 -15.62 -12.29
C TRP A 214 2.57 -16.19 -11.04
N HIS A 215 3.35 -16.44 -9.98
CA HIS A 215 2.82 -16.86 -8.69
C HIS A 215 1.95 -15.78 -8.05
N PHE A 216 2.34 -14.50 -8.11
CA PHE A 216 1.53 -13.39 -7.63
C PHE A 216 0.17 -13.28 -8.33
N LEU A 217 0.16 -13.37 -9.66
CA LEU A 217 -1.09 -13.35 -10.46
C LEU A 217 -1.96 -14.59 -10.19
N SER A 218 -1.34 -15.77 -10.15
CA SER A 218 -2.05 -17.04 -9.99
C SER A 218 -2.53 -17.29 -8.55
N LEU A 219 -1.86 -16.76 -7.52
CA LEU A 219 -2.27 -16.86 -6.11
C LEU A 219 -3.68 -16.32 -5.86
N GLY A 220 -4.01 -15.16 -6.47
CA GLY A 220 -5.34 -14.57 -6.35
C GLY A 220 -6.43 -15.45 -6.97
N MET A 221 -6.14 -16.07 -8.12
CA MET A 221 -7.07 -16.98 -8.80
C MET A 221 -7.18 -18.33 -8.07
N ARG A 222 -6.06 -18.89 -7.62
CA ARG A 222 -5.99 -20.13 -6.82
C ARG A 222 -6.75 -19.99 -5.51
N ARG A 223 -6.66 -18.84 -4.81
CA ARG A 223 -7.49 -18.57 -3.61
C ARG A 223 -8.98 -18.58 -3.94
N ARG A 224 -9.42 -17.88 -4.99
CA ARG A 224 -10.84 -17.85 -5.38
C ARG A 224 -11.37 -19.23 -5.74
N LEU A 225 -10.56 -20.04 -6.42
CA LEU A 225 -10.86 -21.43 -6.73
C LEU A 225 -10.96 -22.29 -5.47
N LEU A 226 -10.01 -22.16 -4.54
CA LEU A 226 -9.99 -22.93 -3.29
C LEU A 226 -11.16 -22.54 -2.37
N ASP A 227 -11.44 -21.24 -2.25
CA ASP A 227 -12.60 -20.72 -1.52
C ASP A 227 -13.90 -21.27 -2.13
N SER A 228 -14.04 -21.22 -3.46
CA SER A 228 -15.19 -21.79 -4.15
C SER A 228 -15.32 -23.31 -3.95
N ARG A 229 -14.19 -24.04 -3.90
CA ARG A 229 -14.17 -25.49 -3.63
C ARG A 229 -14.57 -25.80 -2.18
N CYS A 230 -14.01 -25.10 -1.20
CA CYS A 230 -14.40 -25.22 0.21
C CYS A 230 -15.89 -24.93 0.39
N ARG A 231 -16.38 -23.82 -0.19
CA ARG A 231 -17.81 -23.46 -0.15
C ARG A 231 -18.71 -24.49 -0.81
N ARG A 232 -18.28 -25.13 -1.91
CA ARG A 232 -19.04 -26.19 -2.57
C ARG A 232 -19.04 -27.48 -1.73
N SER A 233 -17.91 -27.86 -1.15
CA SER A 233 -17.82 -29.03 -0.27
C SER A 233 -18.66 -28.85 0.99
N LEU A 234 -18.62 -27.67 1.60
CA LEU A 234 -19.47 -27.33 2.75
C LEU A 234 -20.96 -27.34 2.38
N ARG A 235 -21.33 -26.79 1.21
CA ARG A 235 -22.70 -26.84 0.68
C ARG A 235 -23.17 -28.27 0.35
N ARG A 236 -22.30 -29.14 -0.13
CA ARG A 236 -22.62 -30.55 -0.38
C ARG A 236 -22.90 -31.31 0.91
N LEU A 237 -22.21 -30.97 2.00
CA LEU A 237 -22.50 -31.51 3.33
C LEU A 237 -23.83 -30.98 3.91
N MET A 238 -24.24 -29.77 3.55
CA MET A 238 -25.57 -29.23 3.88
C MET A 238 -26.71 -29.91 3.12
N GLY A 239 -26.43 -30.54 1.98
CA GLY A 239 -27.42 -31.01 1.03
C GLY A 239 -28.35 -32.13 1.49
N ARG A 240 -28.30 -32.58 2.77
CA ARG A 240 -29.20 -33.63 3.24
C ARG A 240 -29.86 -33.49 4.62
N ARG A 241 -29.48 -32.62 5.57
CA ARG A 241 -30.08 -32.71 6.94
C ARG A 241 -29.83 -31.59 7.97
N THR A 242 -29.46 -30.36 7.61
CA THR A 242 -29.09 -29.34 8.63
C THR A 242 -30.23 -28.41 9.04
N LEU A 243 -30.56 -28.43 10.34
CA LEU A 243 -31.42 -27.47 11.04
C LEU A 243 -30.91 -26.01 10.89
N PRO A 244 -31.78 -24.98 11.04
CA PRO A 244 -31.40 -23.57 10.90
C PRO A 244 -30.18 -23.16 11.76
N ARG A 245 -30.05 -23.73 12.96
CA ARG A 245 -28.91 -23.50 13.87
C ARG A 245 -27.57 -24.05 13.32
N GLY A 246 -27.58 -25.16 12.59
CA GLY A 246 -26.38 -25.73 11.98
C GLY A 246 -25.87 -24.89 10.80
N ALA A 247 -26.78 -24.27 10.04
CA ALA A 247 -26.43 -23.42 8.90
C ALA A 247 -25.68 -22.15 9.31
N VAL A 248 -25.97 -21.58 10.49
CA VAL A 248 -25.24 -20.44 11.06
C VAL A 248 -23.80 -20.85 11.41
N HIS A 249 -23.64 -21.99 12.10
CA HIS A 249 -22.32 -22.53 12.49
C HIS A 249 -21.40 -22.82 11.29
N LEU A 250 -21.97 -23.33 10.19
CA LEU A 250 -21.23 -23.60 8.95
C LEU A 250 -20.77 -22.31 8.25
N ARG A 251 -21.58 -21.25 8.28
CA ARG A 251 -21.18 -19.94 7.74
C ARG A 251 -20.03 -19.31 8.53
N GLU A 252 -20.00 -19.53 9.84
CA GLU A 252 -18.93 -19.06 10.72
C GLU A 252 -17.60 -19.78 10.44
N ILE A 253 -17.65 -21.09 10.19
CA ILE A 253 -16.50 -21.88 9.73
C ILE A 253 -16.03 -21.41 8.34
N GLU A 254 -16.95 -21.19 7.40
CA GLU A 254 -16.62 -20.67 6.07
C GLU A 254 -15.94 -19.31 6.16
N ALA A 255 -16.49 -18.38 6.94
CA ALA A 255 -15.93 -17.05 7.15
C ALA A 255 -14.51 -17.10 7.76
N SER A 256 -14.30 -18.00 8.73
CA SER A 256 -13.01 -18.20 9.39
C SER A 256 -11.95 -18.76 8.43
N VAL A 257 -12.30 -19.77 7.62
CA VAL A 257 -11.40 -20.33 6.59
C VAL A 257 -11.08 -19.29 5.51
N SER A 258 -12.09 -18.55 5.03
CA SER A 258 -11.87 -17.47 4.06
C SER A 258 -10.99 -16.35 4.62
N ALA A 259 -11.14 -16.01 5.90
CA ALA A 259 -10.28 -15.04 6.58
C ALA A 259 -8.83 -15.53 6.66
N TYR A 260 -8.61 -16.76 7.13
CA TYR A 260 -7.27 -17.37 7.18
C TYR A 260 -6.58 -17.39 5.81
N LEU A 261 -7.28 -17.84 4.76
CA LEU A 261 -6.72 -17.90 3.40
C LEU A 261 -6.38 -16.51 2.83
N ARG A 262 -7.10 -15.45 3.23
CA ARG A 262 -6.76 -14.06 2.86
C ARG A 262 -5.48 -13.60 3.55
N GLU A 263 -5.32 -13.90 4.84
CA GLU A 263 -4.12 -13.49 5.57
C GLU A 263 -2.88 -14.26 5.09
N VAL A 264 -3.00 -15.57 4.84
CA VAL A 264 -1.91 -16.37 4.22
C VAL A 264 -1.53 -15.80 2.85
N GLN A 265 -2.50 -15.40 2.03
CA GLN A 265 -2.21 -14.73 0.76
C GLN A 265 -1.45 -13.42 1.00
N GLY A 266 -1.85 -12.60 1.97
CA GLY A 266 -1.17 -11.35 2.31
C GLY A 266 0.30 -11.57 2.68
N VAL A 267 0.57 -12.59 3.52
CA VAL A 267 1.93 -12.96 3.93
C VAL A 267 2.75 -13.55 2.78
N ALA A 268 2.16 -14.36 1.90
CA ALA A 268 2.84 -14.88 0.72
C ALA A 268 3.21 -13.77 -0.28
N GLN A 269 2.26 -12.86 -0.57
CA GLN A 269 2.45 -11.75 -1.49
C GLN A 269 3.52 -10.77 -1.02
N PHE A 270 3.78 -10.69 0.29
CA PHE A 270 4.85 -9.88 0.84
C PHE A 270 6.22 -10.21 0.26
N SER A 271 6.58 -11.50 0.23
CA SER A 271 7.86 -11.94 -0.32
C SER A 271 8.02 -11.56 -1.79
N SER A 272 6.92 -11.58 -2.55
CA SER A 272 6.88 -11.10 -3.93
C SER A 272 7.09 -9.59 -4.04
N TYR A 273 6.48 -8.81 -3.13
CA TYR A 273 6.68 -7.36 -3.10
C TYR A 273 8.11 -6.97 -2.70
N GLU A 274 8.75 -7.66 -1.75
CA GLU A 274 10.16 -7.43 -1.40
C GLU A 274 11.08 -7.65 -2.60
N ARG A 275 10.87 -8.74 -3.36
CA ARG A 275 11.63 -9.01 -4.59
C ARG A 275 11.40 -7.93 -5.64
N LEU A 276 10.15 -7.52 -5.83
CA LEU A 276 9.81 -6.46 -6.78
C LEU A 276 10.43 -5.12 -6.36
N PHE A 277 10.50 -4.84 -5.05
CA PHE A 277 11.16 -3.65 -4.51
C PHE A 277 12.67 -3.68 -4.74
N SER A 278 13.32 -4.83 -4.51
CA SER A 278 14.75 -5.00 -4.82
C SER A 278 15.03 -4.81 -6.31
N LEU A 279 14.25 -5.45 -7.19
CA LEU A 279 14.39 -5.32 -8.64
C LEU A 279 14.14 -3.88 -9.11
N TRP A 280 13.10 -3.25 -8.57
CA TRP A 280 12.78 -1.86 -8.84
C TRP A 280 13.96 -0.95 -8.49
N HIS A 281 14.59 -1.13 -7.32
CA HIS A 281 15.72 -0.30 -6.92
C HIS A 281 16.93 -0.48 -7.86
N VAL A 282 17.20 -1.71 -8.29
CA VAL A 282 18.26 -2.03 -9.27
C VAL A 282 18.00 -1.39 -10.63
N LEU A 283 16.74 -1.26 -11.05
CA LEU A 283 16.38 -0.62 -12.31
C LEU A 283 16.32 0.92 -12.21
N HIS A 284 15.71 1.44 -11.14
CA HIS A 284 15.42 2.86 -10.98
C HIS A 284 16.69 3.70 -10.79
N VAL A 285 17.67 3.18 -10.05
CA VAL A 285 18.92 3.91 -9.77
C VAL A 285 19.74 4.19 -11.04
N PRO A 286 20.02 3.20 -11.93
CA PRO A 286 20.65 3.46 -13.23
C PRO A 286 19.89 4.45 -14.11
N LEU A 287 18.56 4.40 -14.12
CA LEU A 287 17.75 5.33 -14.89
C LEU A 287 17.93 6.78 -14.43
N ILE A 288 18.12 7.03 -13.12
CA ILE A 288 18.43 8.36 -12.60
C ILE A 288 19.76 8.86 -13.15
N TYR A 289 20.80 8.03 -13.18
CA TYR A 289 22.10 8.41 -13.74
C TYR A 289 22.02 8.70 -15.25
N LEU A 290 21.27 7.89 -16.00
CA LEU A 290 21.01 8.13 -17.42
C LEU A 290 20.29 9.47 -17.65
N LEU A 291 19.27 9.76 -16.84
CA LEU A 291 18.55 11.03 -16.87
C LEU A 291 19.48 12.20 -16.55
N ALA A 292 20.30 12.09 -15.51
CA ALA A 292 21.24 13.14 -15.14
C ALA A 292 22.24 13.43 -16.28
N ALA A 293 22.86 12.39 -16.83
CA ALA A 293 23.82 12.53 -17.92
C ALA A 293 23.19 13.14 -19.19
N SER A 294 22.02 12.64 -19.60
CA SER A 294 21.31 13.17 -20.78
C SER A 294 20.81 14.60 -20.57
N THR A 295 20.38 14.96 -19.35
CA THR A 295 19.99 16.34 -19.04
C THR A 295 21.17 17.30 -19.10
N ILE A 296 22.33 16.92 -18.55
CA ILE A 296 23.56 17.72 -18.63
C ILE A 296 23.95 17.92 -20.10
N PHE A 297 23.96 16.84 -20.88
CA PHE A 297 24.29 16.91 -22.30
C PHE A 297 23.28 17.76 -23.09
N HIS A 298 21.98 17.70 -22.74
CA HIS A 298 20.95 18.57 -23.32
C HIS A 298 21.23 20.06 -23.07
N VAL A 299 21.52 20.43 -21.83
CA VAL A 299 21.80 21.83 -21.45
C VAL A 299 23.06 22.34 -22.14
N ILE A 300 24.14 21.54 -22.16
CA ILE A 300 25.40 21.91 -22.83
C ILE A 300 25.17 22.09 -24.34
N ALA A 301 24.48 21.16 -25.00
CA ALA A 301 24.23 21.23 -26.44
C ALA A 301 23.44 22.49 -26.82
N VAL A 302 22.43 22.87 -26.02
CA VAL A 302 21.65 24.10 -26.25
C VAL A 302 22.45 25.38 -26.03
N TYR A 303 23.50 25.33 -25.18
CA TYR A 303 24.35 26.50 -24.93
C TYR A 303 25.45 26.65 -26.01
N ILE A 304 25.92 25.54 -26.58
CA ILE A 304 26.96 25.55 -27.62
C ILE A 304 26.37 25.83 -29.02
N TYR A 305 25.16 25.34 -29.32
CA TYR A 305 24.51 25.39 -30.64
C TYR A 305 23.19 26.18 -30.64
#